data_AF-A0A4P8RAX7-F1
#
_entry.id   AF-A0A4P8RAX7-F1
#
_cell.length_a   1.000
_cell.length_b   1.000
_cell.length_c   1.000
_cell.angle_alpha   90.00
_cell.angle_beta   90.00
_cell.angle_gamma   90.00
#
_symmetry.space_group_name_H-M   'P 1'
#
loop_
_entity.id
_entity.type
_entity.pdbx_description
1 polymer ?
#
loop_
_entity_poly.entity_id
_entity_poly.type
_entity_poly.pdbx_seq_one_letter_code
_entity_poly.pdbx_strand_id
1 'polypeptide(L)' 'MNGYTIGALAGLILAFFGLMFGIGGFFLALLLGAIGAVIGGVATGRLDLRAAVDAAQGRSRG' A
#
# COMPACT_ATOMS: atom_id res chain seq x y z
N MET A 1 -9.71 -11.51 -5.52
CA MET A 1 -8.40 -11.98 -5.01
C MET A 1 -8.46 -11.95 -3.49
N ASN A 2 -7.91 -12.95 -2.80
CA ASN A 2 -7.97 -13.06 -1.33
C ASN A 2 -6.94 -12.08 -0.70
N GLY A 3 -7.27 -11.49 0.45
CA GLY A 3 -6.38 -10.54 1.15
C GLY A 3 -5.02 -11.14 1.48
N TYR A 4 -4.98 -12.45 1.77
CA TYR A 4 -3.75 -13.21 1.96
C TYR A 4 -2.85 -13.21 0.73
N THR A 5 -3.40 -13.39 -0.48
CA THR A 5 -2.61 -13.42 -1.72
C THR A 5 -2.02 -12.05 -2.03
N ILE A 6 -2.78 -10.98 -1.77
CA ILE A 6 -2.33 -9.60 -1.95
C ILE A 6 -1.19 -9.28 -0.98
N GLY A 7 -1.35 -9.63 0.31
CA GLY A 7 -0.32 -9.42 1.33
C GLY A 7 0.96 -10.20 1.03
N ALA A 8 0.84 -11.46 0.61
CA ALA A 8 1.98 -12.30 0.24
C ALA A 8 2.77 -11.72 -0.95
N LEU A 9 2.08 -11.28 -2.01
CA LEU A 9 2.72 -10.68 -3.18
C LEU A 9 3.41 -9.35 -2.83
N ALA A 10 2.75 -8.49 -2.04
CA ALA A 10 3.34 -7.23 -1.60
C ALA A 10 4.62 -7.46 -0.78
N GLY A 11 4.58 -8.41 0.17
CA GLY A 11 5.75 -8.78 0.98
C GLY A 11 6.89 -9.35 0.15
N LEU A 12 6.59 -10.19 -0.84
CA LEU A 12 7.60 -10.79 -1.72
C LEU A 12 8.32 -9.74 -2.56
N ILE A 13 7.57 -8.78 -3.12
CA ILE A 13 8.12 -7.64 -3.87
C ILE A 13 9.02 -6.83 -2.96
N LEU A 14 8.55 -6.48 -1.76
CA LEU A 14 9.29 -5.65 -0.82
C LEU A 14 10.60 -6.33 -0.35
N ALA A 15 10.56 -7.63 -0.09
CA ALA A 15 11.74 -8.44 0.22
C ALA A 15 12.73 -8.48 -0.95
N PHE A 16 12.25 -8.65 -2.18
CA PHE A 16 13.09 -8.66 -3.38
C PHE A 16 13.85 -7.35 -3.55
N PHE A 17 13.17 -6.21 -3.38
CA PHE A 17 13.81 -4.90 -3.41
C PHE A 17 14.80 -4.68 -2.27
N GLY A 18 14.48 -5.16 -1.06
CA GLY A 18 15.39 -5.13 0.07
C GLY A 18 16.67 -5.96 -0.13
N LEU A 19 16.57 -7.09 -0.85
CA LEU A 19 17.71 -7.92 -1.23
C LEU A 19 18.55 -7.29 -2.34
N MET A 20 17.91 -6.76 -3.39
CA MET A 20 18.60 -6.29 -4.60
C MET A 20 19.30 -4.94 -4.40
N PHE A 21 18.74 -4.07 -3.56
CA PHE A 21 19.21 -2.70 -3.36
C PHE A 21 19.58 -2.40 -1.90
N GLY A 22 19.50 -3.40 -1.02
CA GLY A 22 19.66 -3.20 0.42
C GLY A 22 18.49 -2.42 1.05
N ILE A 23 18.74 -1.88 2.25
CA ILE A 23 17.76 -1.06 2.99
C ILE A 23 17.26 0.14 2.14
N GLY A 24 18.13 0.72 1.31
CA GLY A 24 17.76 1.86 0.46
C GLY A 24 16.65 1.54 -0.54
N GLY A 25 16.73 0.41 -1.25
CA GLY A 25 15.66 0.05 -2.19
C GLY A 25 14.44 -0.58 -1.55
N PHE A 26 14.55 -1.13 -0.33
CA PHE A 26 13.37 -1.46 0.47
C PHE A 26 12.48 -0.22 0.67
N PHE A 27 13.06 0.91 1.09
CA PHE A 27 12.30 2.15 1.28
C PHE A 27 11.77 2.72 -0.04
N LEU A 28 12.54 2.66 -1.13
CA LEU A 28 12.07 3.07 -2.45
C LEU A 28 10.86 2.25 -2.89
N ALA A 29 10.92 0.92 -2.71
CA ALA A 29 9.83 0.01 -3.04
C ALA A 29 8.61 0.20 -2.13
N LEU A 30 8.83 0.46 -0.85
CA LEU A 30 7.77 0.80 0.10
C LEU A 30 7.04 2.06 -0.36
N LEU A 31 7.79 3.11 -0.71
CA LEU A 31 7.25 4.38 -1.17
C LEU A 31 6.47 4.22 -2.47
N LEU A 32 7.08 3.57 -3.47
CA LEU A 32 6.46 3.39 -4.78
C LEU A 32 5.24 2.45 -4.71
N GLY A 33 5.31 1.42 -3.87
CA GLY A 33 4.21 0.50 -3.58
C GLY A 33 3.04 1.20 -2.88
N ALA A 34 3.32 2.07 -1.92
CA ALA A 34 2.30 2.89 -1.26
C ALA A 34 1.62 3.85 -2.25
N ILE A 35 2.40 4.53 -3.09
CA ILE A 35 1.87 5.41 -4.14
C ILE A 35 1.01 4.62 -5.13
N GLY A 36 1.50 3.48 -5.62
CA GLY A 36 0.75 2.61 -6.52
C GLY A 36 -0.55 2.09 -5.92
N ALA A 37 -0.54 1.72 -4.63
CA ALA A 37 -1.74 1.28 -3.91
C ALA A 37 -2.77 2.41 -3.78
N VAL A 38 -2.32 3.64 -3.48
CA VAL A 38 -3.19 4.82 -3.41
C VAL A 38 -3.80 5.12 -4.79
N ILE A 39 -2.97 5.20 -5.84
CA ILE A 39 -3.43 5.48 -7.21
C ILE A 39 -4.39 4.39 -7.70
N GLY A 40 -4.03 3.12 -7.54
CA GLY A 40 -4.87 2.00 -7.96
C GLY A 40 -6.20 1.95 -7.19
N GLY A 41 -6.16 2.26 -5.89
CA GLY A 41 -7.34 2.36 -5.05
C GLY A 41 -8.31 3.45 -5.52
N VAL A 42 -7.78 4.63 -5.85
CA VAL A 42 -8.55 5.76 -6.39
C VAL A 42 -9.11 5.43 -7.77
N ALA A 43 -8.28 4.91 -8.68
CA ALA A 43 -8.68 4.59 -10.04
C ALA A 43 -9.77 3.50 -10.10
N THR A 44 -9.76 2.57 -9.15
CA THR A 44 -10.78 1.49 -9.06
C THR A 44 -12.03 1.96 -8.31
N GLY A 45 -12.05 3.19 -7.78
CA GLY A 45 -13.15 3.71 -6.96
C GLY A 45 -13.35 2.98 -5.62
N ARG A 46 -12.41 2.10 -5.23
CA ARG A 46 -12.47 1.31 -3.98
C ARG A 46 -11.84 2.04 -2.80
N LEU A 47 -10.97 3.00 -3.07
CA LEU A 47 -10.33 3.83 -2.05
C LEU A 47 -10.93 5.22 -2.15
N ASP A 48 -11.93 5.49 -1.32
CA ASP A 48 -12.36 6.86 -1.10
C ASP A 48 -11.34 7.53 -0.18
N LEU A 49 -10.46 8.35 -0.77
CA LEU A 49 -9.44 9.09 -0.03
C LEU A 49 -10.05 9.92 1.11
N ARG A 50 -11.28 10.40 0.96
CA ARG A 50 -11.97 11.11 2.04
C ARG A 50 -12.32 10.17 3.17
N ALA A 51 -12.85 8.98 2.89
CA ALA A 51 -13.14 7.98 3.92
C ALA A 51 -11.86 7.46 4.59
N ALA A 52 -10.77 7.28 3.84
CA ALA A 52 -9.47 6.88 4.38
C ALA A 52 -8.88 7.97 5.30
N VAL A 53 -9.02 9.24 4.92
CA VAL A 53 -8.59 10.38 5.74
C VAL A 53 -9.49 10.55 6.96
N ASP A 54 -10.80 10.41 6.83
CA ASP A 54 -11.73 10.47 7.98
C ASP A 54 -11.48 9.31 8.95
N ALA A 55 -11.20 8.10 8.45
CA ALA A 55 -10.82 6.95 9.27
C ALA A 55 -9.46 7.13 9.96
N ALA A 56 -8.46 7.65 9.23
CA ALA A 56 -7.13 7.94 9.77
C ALA A 56 -7.15 9.10 10.78
N GLN A 57 -8.06 10.07 10.62
CA GLN A 57 -8.29 11.16 11.57
C GLN A 57 -9.16 10.74 12.78
N GLY A 58 -9.50 9.45 12.91
CA GLY A 58 -10.32 8.95 14.01
C GLY A 58 -11.77 9.44 13.97
N ARG A 59 -12.20 10.03 12.84
CA ARG A 59 -13.57 10.51 12.62
C ARG A 59 -14.42 9.43 11.96
N SER A 60 -14.19 8.16 12.35
CA SER A 60 -15.18 7.11 12.20
C SER A 60 -16.37 7.51 13.07
N ARG A 61 -17.26 8.32 12.51
CA ARG A 61 -18.53 8.67 13.14
C ARG A 61 -19.25 7.36 13.45
N GLY A 62 -19.48 7.11 14.74
CA GLY A 62 -20.54 6.21 15.17
C GLY A 62 -21.91 6.72 14.71
#